data_AF-A0A1E5V6J7-F1
#
_entry.id   AF-A0A1E5V6J7-F1
#
_cell.length_a   1.000
_cell.length_b   1.000
_cell.length_c   1.000
_cell.angle_alpha   90.00
_cell.angle_beta   90.00
_cell.angle_gamma   90.00
#
_symmetry.space_group_name_H-M   'P 1'
#
loop_
_entity.id
_entity.type
_entity.pdbx_description
1 polymer ?
#
loop_
_entity_poly.entity_id
_entity_poly.type
_entity_poly.pdbx_seq_one_letter_code
_entity_poly.pdbx_strand_id
1 'polypeptide(L)'
;MTSSVDAVQERVLAEILSRNAGTEYLARCGLAGATDRAAFQNRVNVVTYEDLQPDIQRIANGDRSPILSAHPISEFLTSCLLYTSRCV
;
A
#
# COMPACT_ATOMS: atom_id res chain seq x y z
N MET A 1 -17.57 12.27 -13.08
CA MET A 1 -17.10 11.44 -11.93
C MET A 1 -17.33 12.10 -10.57
N THR A 2 -17.96 13.28 -10.48
CA THR A 2 -18.16 14.01 -9.20
C THR A 2 -19.53 13.82 -8.55
N SER A 3 -20.48 13.15 -9.23
CA SER A 3 -21.85 12.96 -8.75
C SER A 3 -22.03 11.78 -7.77
N SER A 4 -21.08 10.85 -7.70
CA SER A 4 -21.17 9.63 -6.87
C SER A 4 -19.82 9.30 -6.21
N VAL A 5 -19.19 10.30 -5.59
CA VAL A 5 -17.83 10.19 -5.05
C VAL A 5 -17.70 9.07 -4.03
N ASP A 6 -18.63 8.98 -3.07
CA ASP A 6 -18.55 8.00 -1.99
C ASP A 6 -18.59 6.55 -2.50
N ALA A 7 -19.57 6.22 -3.35
CA ALA A 7 -19.66 4.90 -3.98
C ALA A 7 -18.43 4.56 -4.85
N VAL A 8 -17.86 5.56 -5.53
CA VAL A 8 -16.63 5.36 -6.32
C VAL A 8 -15.44 5.08 -5.40
N GLN A 9 -15.28 5.84 -4.30
CA GLN A 9 -14.19 5.64 -3.35
C GLN A 9 -14.29 4.29 -2.64
N GLU A 10 -15.49 3.87 -2.22
CA GLU A 10 -15.69 2.55 -1.63
C GLU A 10 -15.31 1.42 -2.60
N ARG A 11 -15.71 1.55 -3.88
CA ARG A 11 -15.36 0.55 -4.90
C ARG A 11 -13.85 0.51 -5.15
N VAL A 12 -13.20 1.67 -5.24
CA VAL A 12 -11.74 1.76 -5.43
C VAL A 12 -11.00 1.12 -4.25
N LEU A 13 -11.42 1.41 -3.01
CA LEU A 13 -10.84 0.80 -1.82
C LEU A 13 -11.00 -0.73 -1.86
N ALA A 14 -12.22 -1.23 -2.11
CA ALA A 14 -12.48 -2.67 -2.17
C ALA A 14 -11.63 -3.37 -3.25
N GLU A 15 -11.42 -2.73 -4.41
CA GLU A 15 -10.58 -3.25 -5.49
C GLU A 15 -9.09 -3.30 -5.09
N ILE A 16 -8.58 -2.26 -4.44
CA ILE A 16 -7.21 -2.21 -3.91
C ILE A 16 -7.00 -3.33 -2.89
N LEU A 17 -7.92 -3.47 -1.93
CA LEU A 17 -7.82 -4.48 -0.87
C LEU A 17 -7.96 -5.90 -1.41
N SER A 18 -8.91 -6.14 -2.32
CA SER A 18 -9.10 -7.45 -2.95
C SER A 18 -7.87 -7.89 -3.73
N ARG A 19 -7.28 -7.01 -4.55
CA ARG A 19 -6.07 -7.32 -5.32
C ARG A 19 -4.88 -7.63 -4.44
N ASN A 20 -4.76 -6.93 -3.31
CA ASN A 20 -3.59 -7.03 -2.44
C ASN A 20 -3.83 -7.90 -1.21
N ALA A 21 -4.92 -8.66 -1.13
CA ALA A 21 -5.30 -9.43 0.06
C ALA A 21 -4.21 -10.42 0.53
N GLY A 22 -3.36 -10.87 -0.41
CA GLY A 22 -2.23 -11.77 -0.14
C GLY A 22 -0.88 -11.09 0.08
N THR A 23 -0.83 -9.76 0.20
CA THR A 23 0.45 -9.07 0.42
C THR A 23 0.91 -9.14 1.87
N GLU A 24 2.22 -9.12 2.09
CA GLU A 24 2.80 -9.17 3.44
C GLU A 24 2.31 -8.00 4.30
N TYR A 25 2.20 -6.80 3.72
CA TYR A 25 1.76 -5.61 4.46
C TYR A 25 0.32 -5.74 4.98
N LEU A 26 -0.63 -6.13 4.11
CA LEU A 26 -2.02 -6.30 4.56
C LEU A 26 -2.19 -7.48 5.52
N ALA A 27 -1.35 -8.52 5.40
CA ALA A 27 -1.29 -9.59 6.38
C ALA A 27 -0.81 -9.07 7.75
N ARG A 28 0.22 -8.21 7.81
CA ARG A 28 0.71 -7.58 9.06
C ARG A 28 -0.33 -6.66 9.69
N CYS A 29 -1.14 -5.98 8.90
CA CYS A 29 -2.28 -5.20 9.41
C CYS A 29 -3.45 -6.08 9.90
N GLY A 30 -3.40 -7.40 9.72
CA GLY A 30 -4.51 -8.30 10.04
C GLY A 30 -5.72 -8.10 9.12
N LEU A 31 -5.52 -7.60 7.90
CA LEU A 31 -6.60 -7.31 6.94
C LEU A 31 -6.86 -8.45 5.95
N ALA A 32 -6.16 -9.59 6.07
CA ALA A 32 -6.16 -10.66 5.08
C ALA A 32 -7.58 -11.16 4.71
N GLY A 33 -8.10 -10.65 3.59
CA GLY A 33 -9.41 -11.01 3.01
C GLY A 33 -10.55 -10.01 3.25
N ALA A 34 -10.42 -9.05 4.17
CA ALA A 34 -11.44 -8.03 4.38
C ALA A 34 -11.29 -6.88 3.36
N THR A 35 -12.40 -6.47 2.74
CA THR A 35 -12.40 -5.44 1.69
C THR A 35 -13.30 -4.25 2.00
N ASP A 36 -13.98 -4.27 3.15
CA ASP A 36 -14.86 -3.18 3.57
C ASP A 36 -14.10 -2.03 4.25
N ARG A 37 -14.67 -0.83 4.13
CA ARG A 37 -14.10 0.41 4.65
C ARG A 37 -13.91 0.39 6.16
N ALA A 38 -14.82 -0.23 6.91
CA ALA A 38 -14.76 -0.24 8.37
C ALA A 38 -13.62 -1.14 8.88
N ALA A 39 -13.44 -2.33 8.29
CA ALA A 39 -12.31 -3.18 8.58
C ALA A 39 -10.97 -2.48 8.28
N PHE A 40 -10.88 -1.79 7.14
CA PHE A 40 -9.69 -1.01 6.78
C PHE A 40 -9.37 0.07 7.82
N GLN A 41 -10.35 0.90 8.18
CA GLN A 41 -10.16 2.00 9.14
C GLN A 41 -9.76 1.50 10.54
N ASN A 42 -10.24 0.34 10.96
CA ASN A 42 -9.94 -0.21 12.28
C ASN A 42 -8.59 -0.93 12.38
N ARG A 43 -8.03 -1.36 11.24
CA ARG A 43 -6.87 -2.27 11.21
C ARG A 43 -5.63 -1.67 10.56
N VAL A 44 -5.82 -0.76 9.61
CA VAL A 44 -4.72 -0.08 8.90
C VAL A 44 -4.53 1.30 9.50
N ASN A 45 -3.39 1.47 10.18
CA ASN A 45 -2.99 2.76 10.72
C ASN A 45 -2.51 3.70 9.62
N VAL A 46 -2.60 5.01 9.87
CA VAL A 46 -1.92 6.02 9.06
C VAL A 46 -0.41 5.92 9.33
N VAL A 47 0.39 5.81 8.28
CA VAL A 47 1.85 5.58 8.33
C VAL A 47 2.63 6.70 7.63
N THR A 48 3.89 6.88 8.02
CA THR A 48 4.84 7.77 7.32
C THR A 48 5.76 6.98 6.37
N TYR A 49 6.67 7.66 5.68
CA TYR A 49 7.63 7.01 4.80
C TYR A 49 8.58 6.09 5.58
N GLU A 50 9.01 6.52 6.76
CA GLU A 50 9.94 5.81 7.63
C GLU A 50 9.37 4.45 8.06
N ASP A 51 8.06 4.36 8.28
CA ASP A 51 7.37 3.10 8.61
C ASP A 51 7.44 2.08 7.45
N LEU A 52 7.44 2.55 6.20
CA LEU A 52 7.47 1.72 4.99
C LEU A 52 8.89 1.51 4.44
N GLN A 53 9.86 2.30 4.90
CA GLN A 53 11.25 2.26 4.43
C GLN A 53 11.86 0.84 4.45
N PRO A 54 11.63 -0.01 5.47
CA PRO A 54 12.16 -1.38 5.47
C PRO A 54 11.61 -2.24 4.33
N ASP A 55 10.31 -2.13 4.02
CA ASP A 55 9.69 -2.85 2.91
C ASP A 55 10.21 -2.32 1.57
N ILE A 56 10.31 -1.00 1.42
CA ILE A 56 10.83 -0.33 0.23
C ILE A 56 12.27 -0.77 -0.04
N GLN A 57 13.13 -0.82 0.99
CA GLN A 57 14.52 -1.26 0.84
C GLN A 57 14.63 -2.72 0.44
N ARG A 58 13.78 -3.61 0.96
CA ARG A 58 13.72 -5.01 0.52
C ARG A 58 13.44 -5.11 -0.98
N ILE A 59 12.45 -4.36 -1.46
CA ILE A 59 12.08 -4.34 -2.89
C ILE A 59 13.22 -3.76 -3.73
N ALA A 60 13.85 -2.67 -3.28
CA ALA A 60 15.01 -2.06 -3.95
C ALA A 60 16.22 -3.01 -4.04
N ASN A 61 16.42 -3.84 -3.01
CA ASN A 61 17.45 -4.87 -2.99
C ASN A 61 17.10 -6.12 -3.83
N GLY A 62 15.95 -6.13 -4.50
CA GLY A 62 15.57 -7.16 -5.46
C GLY A 62 14.57 -8.21 -4.94
N ASP A 63 13.99 -8.04 -3.75
CA ASP A 63 12.90 -8.91 -3.29
C ASP A 63 11.67 -8.72 -4.19
N ARG A 64 11.19 -9.83 -4.78
CA ARG A 64 10.03 -9.87 -5.68
C ARG A 64 8.80 -10.51 -5.05
N SER A 65 8.85 -10.81 -3.75
CA SER A 65 7.69 -11.26 -2.98
C SER A 65 6.60 -10.17 -2.96
N PRO A 66 5.32 -10.52 -2.81
CA PRO A 66 4.23 -9.55 -2.78
C PRO A 66 4.22 -8.76 -1.45
N ILE A 67 5.18 -7.86 -1.25
CA ILE A 67 5.35 -7.14 0.02
C ILE A 67 4.25 -6.08 0.21
N LEU A 68 4.17 -5.12 -0.71
CA LEU A 68 3.20 -4.02 -0.69
C LEU A 68 2.10 -4.16 -1.74
N SER A 69 2.40 -4.85 -2.85
CA SER A 69 1.51 -5.01 -4.00
C SER A 69 1.58 -6.44 -4.53
N ALA A 70 0.44 -6.99 -4.95
CA ALA A 70 0.38 -8.25 -5.68
C ALA A 70 0.95 -8.14 -7.11
N HIS A 71 0.91 -6.92 -7.67
CA HIS A 71 1.58 -6.63 -8.94
C HIS A 71 3.05 -6.25 -8.69
N PRO A 72 4.00 -6.80 -9.46
CA PRO A 72 5.41 -6.48 -9.29
C PRO A 72 5.70 -4.99 -9.43
N ILE A 73 6.52 -4.44 -8.53
CA ILE A 73 7.01 -3.06 -8.64
C ILE A 73 8.06 -2.99 -9.75
N SER A 74 7.75 -2.22 -10.80
CA SER A 74 8.61 -2.05 -11.98
C SER A 74 9.65 -0.96 -11.82
N GLU A 75 9.34 0.09 -11.05
CA GLU A 75 10.19 1.27 -10.89
C GLU A 75 9.89 2.00 -9.57
N PHE A 76 10.83 2.84 -9.14
CA PHE A 76 10.65 3.76 -8.02
C PHE A 76 10.60 5.18 -8.54
N LEU A 77 9.54 5.91 -8.17
CA LEU A 77 9.39 7.33 -8.49
C LEU A 77 9.91 8.17 -7.33
N THR A 78 10.96 8.95 -7.56
CA THR A 78 11.56 9.81 -6.53
C THR A 78 10.76 11.09 -6.36
N SER A 79 10.19 11.31 -5.17
CA SER A 79 9.50 12.57 -4.85
C SER A 79 10.48 13.73 -4.70
N CYS A 80 10.15 14.91 -5.22
CA CYS A 80 10.99 16.11 -5.18
C CYS A 80 11.09 16.81 -3.81
N LEU A 81 10.59 16.20 -2.73
CA LEU A 81 10.73 16.78 -1.39
C LEU A 81 12.21 16.72 -0.98
N LEU A 82 12.81 17.90 -0.77
CA LEU A 82 14.18 18.04 -0.30
C LEU A 82 14.27 17.57 1.17
N TYR A 83 14.41 16.26 1.37
CA TYR A 83 15.00 15.73 2.59
C TYR A 83 16.20 14.88 2.21
N THR A 84 17.36 15.35 2.66
CA THR A 84 18.65 14.67 2.54
C THR A 84 18.58 13.35 3.29
N SER A 85 18.27 12.27 2.59
CA SER A 85 18.76 10.91 2.86
C SER A 85 18.52 10.07 1.62
N ARG A 86 19.47 10.22 0.68
CA ARG A 86 19.96 9.19 -0.24
C ARG A 86 18.89 8.21 -0.74
N CYS A 87 18.20 8.62 -1.80
CA CYS A 87 17.55 7.65 -2.69
C CYS A 87 18.65 6.90 -3.47
N VAL A 88 18.62 5.57 -3.34
CA VAL A 88 19.48 4.53 -3.93
C VAL A 88 20.87 4.37 -3.31
#